data_AF-A0A8T5IYQ7-F1
#
_entry.id   AF-A0A8T5IYQ7-F1
#
_cell.length_a   1.000
_cell.length_b   1.000
_cell.length_c   1.000
_cell.angle_alpha   90.00
_cell.angle_beta   90.00
_cell.angle_gamma   90.00
#
_symmetry.space_group_name_H-M   'P 1'
#
loop_
_entity.id
_entity.type
_entity.pdbx_description
1 polymer ?
#
loop_
_entity_poly.entity_id
_entity_poly.type
_entity_poly.pdbx_seq_one_letter_code
_entity_poly.pdbx_strand_id
1 'polypeptide(L)'
;MNKKGVLWLYLIAIVLGIAIVIMISSNLALRECNNNGDCPEDSYCSSNYQCVQYPEQVVVKQNNFLPAAIVLGISMIVAAFIFKKGEFSFKKK
;
A
#
# COMPACT_ATOMS: atom_id res chain seq x y z
N MET A 1 -21.85 21.00 -20.34
CA MET A 1 -20.49 20.71 -19.83
C MET A 1 -19.72 22.02 -19.70
N ASN A 2 -19.38 22.44 -18.48
CA ASN A 2 -18.61 23.67 -18.26
C ASN A 2 -17.17 23.46 -18.76
N LYS A 3 -16.79 24.14 -19.84
CA LYS A 3 -15.45 24.02 -20.47
C LYS A 3 -14.29 24.27 -19.48
N LYS A 4 -14.55 25.03 -18.39
CA LYS A 4 -13.61 25.28 -17.29
C LYS A 4 -13.44 24.11 -16.30
N GLY A 5 -14.49 23.31 -16.10
CA GLY A 5 -14.45 22.16 -15.19
C GLY A 5 -13.69 20.96 -15.78
N VAL A 6 -13.80 20.77 -17.10
CA VAL A 6 -13.07 19.70 -17.81
C VAL A 6 -11.57 19.97 -17.81
N LEU A 7 -11.15 21.24 -17.95
CA LEU A 7 -9.74 21.62 -17.98
C LEU A 7 -9.07 21.44 -16.61
N TRP A 8 -9.79 21.71 -15.52
CA TRP A 8 -9.34 21.46 -14.15
C TRP A 8 -9.17 19.98 -13.83
N LEU A 9 -10.10 19.13 -14.26
CA LEU A 9 -9.98 17.68 -14.11
C LEU A 9 -8.75 17.13 -14.82
N TYR A 10 -8.43 17.66 -16.00
CA TYR A 10 -7.27 17.26 -16.78
C TYR A 10 -5.95 17.63 -16.09
N LEU A 11 -5.86 18.85 -15.54
CA LEU A 11 -4.68 19.29 -14.78
C LEU A 11 -4.46 18.44 -13.53
N ILE A 12 -5.52 18.13 -12.77
CA ILE A 12 -5.44 17.27 -11.58
C ILE A 12 -4.97 15.87 -11.95
N ALA A 13 -5.50 15.29 -13.02
CA ALA A 13 -5.12 13.96 -13.49
C ALA A 13 -3.65 13.90 -13.93
N ILE A 14 -3.14 14.93 -14.62
CA ILE A 14 -1.73 15.02 -15.02
C ILE A 14 -0.81 15.10 -13.80
N VAL A 15 -1.14 15.95 -12.82
CA VAL A 15 -0.34 16.10 -11.60
C VAL A 15 -0.29 14.79 -10.80
N LEU A 16 -1.43 14.09 -10.66
CA LEU A 16 -1.50 12.77 -10.05
C LEU A 16 -0.67 11.74 -10.81
N GLY A 17 -0.75 11.73 -12.15
CA GLY A 17 0.03 10.83 -12.98
C GLY A 17 1.55 11.04 -12.81
N ILE A 18 2.00 12.29 -12.80
CA ILE A 18 3.42 12.63 -12.59
C ILE A 18 3.87 12.22 -11.18
N ALA A 19 3.05 12.46 -10.15
CA ALA A 19 3.37 12.06 -8.78
C ALA A 19 3.54 10.53 -8.64
N ILE A 20 2.69 9.75 -9.29
CA ILE A 20 2.78 8.29 -9.32
C ILE A 20 4.09 7.85 -10.00
N VAL A 21 4.44 8.44 -11.14
CA VAL A 21 5.68 8.11 -11.86
C VAL A 21 6.93 8.43 -11.03
N ILE A 22 6.98 9.58 -10.36
CA ILE A 22 8.09 9.97 -9.47
C ILE A 22 8.21 9.02 -8.27
N MET A 23 7.07 8.60 -7.71
CA MET A 23 7.06 7.66 -6.60
C MET A 23 7.59 6.28 -7.03
N ILE A 24 7.24 5.80 -8.22
CA ILE A 24 7.76 4.53 -8.74
C ILE A 24 9.25 4.63 -9.08
N SER A 25 9.69 5.72 -9.71
CA SER A 25 11.09 5.88 -10.13
C SER A 25 12.05 6.05 -8.95
N SER A 26 11.65 6.77 -7.89
CA SER A 26 12.44 6.86 -6.65
C SER A 26 12.60 5.51 -5.96
N ASN A 27 11.53 4.69 -5.93
CA ASN A 27 11.62 3.33 -5.39
C ASN A 27 12.53 2.40 -6.22
N LEU A 28 12.68 2.63 -7.52
CA LEU A 28 13.59 1.87 -8.38
C LEU A 28 15.04 2.33 -8.24
N ALA A 29 15.28 3.64 -8.16
CA ALA A 29 16.63 4.20 -8.05
C ALA A 29 17.29 3.93 -6.69
N LEU A 30 16.49 3.72 -5.64
CA LEU A 30 16.97 3.41 -4.29
C LEU A 30 17.13 1.89 -4.04
N ARG A 31 16.89 1.02 -5.04
CA ARG A 31 17.10 -0.43 -4.88
C ARG A 31 18.58 -0.74 -4.91
N GLU A 32 19.08 -1.23 -3.78
CA GLU A 32 20.44 -1.76 -3.64
C GLU A 32 20.49 -3.24 -4.02
N CYS A 33 19.39 -3.97 -3.86
CA CYS A 33 19.32 -5.42 -4.12
C CYS A 33 17.97 -5.84 -4.72
N ASN A 34 17.98 -6.93 -5.49
CA ASN A 34 16.78 -7.57 -6.02
C ASN A 34 16.59 -8.99 -5.46
N ASN A 35 17.70 -9.65 -5.14
CA ASN A 35 17.73 -10.95 -4.48
C ASN A 35 18.83 -10.97 -3.40
N ASN A 36 18.78 -11.95 -2.50
CA ASN A 36 19.76 -12.12 -1.43
C ASN A 36 21.19 -12.30 -1.96
N GLY A 37 21.36 -12.84 -3.17
CA GLY A 37 22.69 -12.99 -3.79
C GLY A 37 23.34 -11.69 -4.26
N ASP A 38 22.58 -10.58 -4.30
CA ASP A 38 23.13 -9.25 -4.60
C ASP A 38 23.78 -8.61 -3.35
N CYS A 39 23.57 -9.20 -2.17
CA CYS A 39 24.04 -8.70 -0.89
C CYS A 39 25.26 -9.49 -0.37
N PRO A 40 26.13 -8.89 0.47
CA PRO A 40 27.22 -9.60 1.15
C PRO A 40 26.75 -10.79 1.99
N GLU A 41 27.63 -11.77 2.24
CA GLU A 41 27.31 -13.07 2.87
C GLU A 41 26.61 -12.98 4.24
N ASP A 42 26.82 -11.90 4.98
CA ASP A 42 26.23 -11.63 6.31
C ASP A 42 24.95 -10.78 6.26
N SER A 43 24.36 -10.62 5.07
CA SER A 43 23.17 -9.79 4.85
C SER A 43 22.16 -10.43 3.90
N TYR A 44 20.93 -9.92 3.92
CA TYR A 44 19.84 -10.34 3.06
C TYR A 44 19.13 -9.14 2.44
N CYS A 45 18.44 -9.38 1.33
CA CYS A 45 17.68 -8.33 0.67
C CYS A 45 16.34 -8.12 1.37
N SER A 46 16.16 -6.96 1.99
CA SER A 46 14.91 -6.59 2.65
C SER A 46 13.81 -6.24 1.65
N SER A 47 12.55 -6.23 2.08
CA SER A 47 11.39 -5.84 1.24
C SER A 47 11.46 -4.38 0.75
N ASN A 48 12.31 -3.57 1.37
CA ASN A 48 12.62 -2.20 0.93
C ASN A 48 13.76 -2.14 -0.10
N TYR A 49 14.22 -3.29 -0.60
CA TYR A 49 15.32 -3.41 -1.56
C TYR A 49 16.67 -2.87 -1.07
N GLN A 50 16.90 -2.99 0.24
CA GLN A 50 18.15 -2.64 0.91
C GLN A 50 18.79 -3.89 1.49
N CYS A 51 20.12 -3.95 1.48
CA CYS A 51 20.84 -5.04 2.13
C CYS A 51 20.87 -4.79 3.63
N VAL A 52 20.27 -5.70 4.40
CA VAL A 52 20.20 -5.62 5.86
C VAL A 52 20.95 -6.82 6.44
N GLN A 53 21.78 -6.58 7.45
CA GLN A 53 22.50 -7.68 8.12
C GLN A 53 21.55 -8.62 8.85
N TYR A 54 21.93 -9.90 8.92
CA TYR A 54 21.20 -10.86 9.74
C TYR A 54 21.27 -10.42 11.21
N PRO A 55 20.15 -10.39 11.94
CA PRO A 55 20.18 -10.02 13.35
C PRO A 55 20.92 -11.09 14.16
N GLU A 56 21.92 -10.68 14.95
CA GLU A 56 22.70 -11.58 15.82
C GLU A 56 21.86 -12.28 16.91
N GLN A 57 20.66 -11.75 17.16
CA GLN A 57 19.71 -12.28 18.13
C GLN A 57 18.30 -12.22 17.53
N VAL A 58 17.54 -13.30 17.68
CA VAL A 58 16.15 -13.38 17.23
C VAL A 58 15.30 -12.49 18.15
N VAL A 59 15.27 -11.19 17.85
CA VAL A 59 14.35 -10.26 18.52
C VAL A 59 12.97 -10.59 18.01
N VAL A 60 12.21 -11.37 18.79
CA VAL A 60 10.80 -11.61 18.52
C VAL A 60 10.08 -10.28 18.74
N LYS A 61 10.01 -9.47 17.68
CA LYS A 61 9.33 -8.18 17.70
C LYS A 61 7.85 -8.47 17.92
N GLN A 62 7.38 -8.25 19.13
CA GLN A 62 5.96 -8.38 19.45
C GLN A 62 5.23 -7.26 18.73
N ASN A 63 4.77 -7.56 17.51
CA ASN A 63 3.94 -6.65 16.76
C ASN A 63 2.56 -6.61 17.44
N ASN A 64 2.17 -5.44 17.92
CA ASN A 64 0.83 -5.22 18.43
C ASN A 64 -0.16 -5.27 17.26
N PHE A 65 -0.86 -6.40 17.09
CA PHE A 65 -1.91 -6.57 16.08
C PHE A 65 -3.27 -6.00 16.49
N LEU A 66 -3.34 -5.42 17.69
CA LEU A 66 -4.54 -4.75 18.22
C LEU A 66 -5.16 -3.73 17.24
N PRO A 67 -4.41 -2.78 16.63
CA PRO A 67 -4.99 -1.86 15.66
C PRO A 67 -5.55 -2.57 14.43
N ALA A 68 -4.87 -3.61 13.92
CA ALA A 68 -5.36 -4.38 12.78
C ALA A 68 -6.66 -5.13 13.12
N ALA A 69 -6.74 -5.72 14.32
CA ALA A 69 -7.93 -6.41 14.79
C ALA A 69 -9.13 -5.46 14.95
N ILE A 70 -8.92 -4.23 15.42
CA ILE A 70 -9.96 -3.21 15.54
C ILE A 70 -10.52 -2.83 14.16
N VAL A 71 -9.65 -2.62 13.16
CA VAL A 71 -10.08 -2.29 11.79
C VAL A 71 -10.93 -3.41 11.18
N LEU A 72 -10.52 -4.67 11.36
CA LEU A 72 -11.30 -5.83 10.90
C LEU A 72 -12.63 -5.97 11.64
N GLY A 73 -12.66 -5.70 12.96
CA GLY A 73 -13.89 -5.72 13.74
C GLY A 73 -14.90 -4.67 13.27
N ILE A 74 -14.44 -3.43 13.07
CA ILE A 74 -15.29 -2.32 12.61
C ILE A 74 -15.85 -2.61 11.21
N SER A 75 -15.04 -3.14 10.29
CA SER A 75 -15.49 -3.44 8.94
C SER A 75 -16.59 -4.51 8.91
N MET A 76 -16.49 -5.54 9.76
CA MET A 76 -17.54 -6.56 9.92
C MET A 76 -18.86 -5.97 10.44
N ILE A 77 -18.79 -5.09 11.44
CA ILE A 77 -19.98 -4.43 12.01
C ILE A 77 -20.65 -3.56 10.94
N VAL A 78 -19.87 -2.74 10.23
CA VAL A 78 -20.38 -1.87 9.15
C VAL A 78 -21.02 -2.71 8.05
N ALA A 79 -20.37 -3.79 7.60
CA ALA A 79 -20.93 -4.69 6.60
C ALA A 79 -22.26 -5.28 7.08
N ALA A 80 -22.34 -5.78 8.32
CA ALA A 80 -23.56 -6.34 8.89
C ALA A 80 -24.69 -5.30 8.95
N PHE A 81 -24.40 -4.04 9.28
CA PHE A 81 -25.38 -2.96 9.27
C PHE A 81 -25.90 -2.63 7.87
N ILE A 82 -25.02 -2.60 6.87
CA ILE A 82 -25.43 -2.34 5.49
C ILE A 82 -26.29 -3.50 4.97
N PHE A 83 -25.91 -4.75 5.24
CA PHE A 83 -26.71 -5.93 4.88
C PHE A 83 -28.08 -5.93 5.58
N LYS A 84 -28.13 -5.56 6.87
CA LYS A 84 -29.39 -5.47 7.63
C LYS A 84 -30.33 -4.39 7.09
N LYS A 85 -29.80 -3.30 6.54
CA LYS A 85 -30.59 -2.19 5.99
C LYS A 85 -31.15 -2.48 4.59
N GLY A 86 -30.75 -3.59 3.95
CA GLY A 86 -31.42 -4.13 2.76
C GLY A 86 -31.36 -3.30 1.47
N GLU A 87 -30.57 -2.22 1.41
CA GLU A 87 -30.46 -1.37 0.22
C GLU A 87 -29.37 -1.80 -0.79
N PHE A 88 -28.88 -3.04 -0.70
CA PHE A 88 -28.09 -3.62 -1.80
C PHE A 88 -29.04 -4.15 -2.88
N SER A 89 -29.53 -3.23 -3.72
CA SER A 89 -29.97 -3.60 -5.07
C SER A 89 -28.76 -4.06 -5.84
N PHE A 90 -28.47 -5.37 -5.80
CA PHE A 90 -27.74 -6.02 -6.87
C PHE A 90 -28.58 -5.76 -8.12
N LYS A 91 -28.23 -4.72 -8.89
CA LYS A 91 -28.68 -4.57 -10.26
C LYS A 91 -28.16 -5.82 -10.99
N LYS A 92 -28.99 -6.87 -11.01
CA LYS A 92 -28.81 -8.02 -11.90
C LYS A 92 -28.74 -7.43 -13.29
N LYS A 93 -27.57 -7.57 -13.92
CA LYS A 93 -27.41 -7.36 -15.35
C LYS A 93 -28.07 -8.51 -16.08
#